data_AF-A0A962IH41-F1
#
_entry.id   AF-A0A962IH41-F1
#
_cell.length_a   1.000
_cell.length_b   1.000
_cell.length_c   1.000
_cell.angle_alpha   90.00
_cell.angle_beta   90.00
_cell.angle_gamma   90.00
#
_symmetry.space_group_name_H-M   'P 1'
#
loop_
_entity.id
_entity.type
_entity.pdbx_description
1 polymer ?
#
loop_
_entity_poly.entity_id
_entity_poly.type
_entity_poly.pdbx_seq_one_letter_code
_entity_poly.pdbx_strand_id
1 'polypeptide(L)' 'MAVKMREPIESGCPDGFQYMHPVMRRNYGQWLYHEDPRPGVLVHTARSGDQVWTVRAGTQRIL' A
#
# COMPACT_ATOMS: atom_id res chain seq x y z
N MET A 1 29.61 -35.95 -15.27
CA MET A 1 28.68 -35.62 -14.16
C MET A 1 27.68 -34.59 -14.69
N ALA A 2 26.38 -34.86 -14.65
CA ALA A 2 25.38 -33.89 -15.08
C ALA A 2 25.31 -32.73 -14.07
N VAL A 3 25.26 -31.49 -14.55
CA VAL A 3 25.12 -30.30 -13.69
C VAL A 3 23.74 -30.34 -13.03
N LYS A 4 23.70 -30.36 -11.69
CA LYS A 4 22.44 -30.32 -10.94
C LYS A 4 21.75 -28.97 -11.19
N MET A 5 20.54 -28.99 -11.74
CA MET A 5 19.76 -27.76 -11.96
C MET A 5 19.35 -27.16 -10.60
N ARG A 6 19.28 -25.83 -10.52
CA ARG A 6 18.81 -25.16 -9.29
C ARG A 6 17.32 -25.43 -9.10
N GLU A 7 16.93 -25.68 -7.86
CA GLU A 7 15.53 -25.75 -7.46
C GLU A 7 14.95 -24.32 -7.33
N PRO A 8 13.64 -24.12 -7.61
CA PRO A 8 12.97 -22.87 -7.32
C PRO A 8 13.10 -22.49 -5.84
N ILE A 9 13.24 -21.19 -5.57
CA ILE A 9 13.16 -20.65 -4.22
C ILE A 9 11.72 -20.20 -4.02
N GLU A 10 10.95 -20.95 -3.24
CA GLU A 10 9.56 -20.67 -2.90
C GLU A 10 9.45 -19.52 -1.88
N SER A 11 10.00 -18.35 -2.19
CA SER A 11 10.07 -17.21 -1.27
C SER A 11 8.73 -16.47 -1.09
N GLY A 12 7.74 -16.76 -1.94
CA GLY A 12 6.44 -16.09 -1.92
C GLY A 12 6.52 -14.58 -2.24
N CYS A 13 5.44 -13.86 -1.93
CA CYS A 13 5.37 -12.41 -2.04
C CYS A 13 5.94 -11.76 -0.76
N PRO A 14 6.68 -10.64 -0.87
CA PRO A 14 7.10 -9.90 0.32
C PRO A 14 5.89 -9.40 1.12
N ASP A 15 6.05 -9.29 2.44
CA ASP A 15 5.04 -8.70 3.31
C ASP A 15 4.75 -7.25 2.91
N GLY A 16 3.49 -6.93 2.61
CA GLY A 16 3.07 -5.60 2.17
C GLY A 16 3.30 -4.51 3.23
N PHE A 17 3.33 -4.85 4.53
CA PHE A 17 3.55 -3.88 5.60
C PHE A 17 4.90 -3.18 5.52
N GLN A 18 5.91 -3.80 4.89
CA GLN A 18 7.23 -3.19 4.72
C GLN A 18 7.19 -1.99 3.76
N TYR A 19 6.20 -1.93 2.87
CA TYR A 19 6.04 -0.87 1.87
C TYR A 19 4.95 0.15 2.23
N MET A 20 4.29 -0.02 3.39
CA MET A 20 3.27 0.93 3.84
C MET A 20 3.89 2.20 4.37
N HIS A 21 3.22 3.34 4.13
CA HIS A 21 3.59 4.61 4.74
C HIS A 21 3.55 4.49 6.29
N PRO A 22 4.51 5.06 7.03
CA PRO A 22 4.58 4.90 8.49
C PRO A 22 3.30 5.29 9.23
N VAL A 23 2.61 6.34 8.76
CA VAL A 23 1.31 6.78 9.32
C VAL A 23 0.21 5.75 9.08
N MET A 24 0.19 5.10 7.91
CA MET A 24 -0.78 4.04 7.63
C MET A 24 -0.51 2.82 8.51
N ARG A 25 0.77 2.46 8.71
CA ARG A 25 1.16 1.34 9.57
C ARG A 25 0.83 1.60 11.05
N ARG A 26 1.11 2.81 11.55
CA ARG A 26 0.78 3.23 12.93
C ARG A 26 -0.73 3.17 13.21
N ASN A 27 -1.56 3.46 12.20
CA ASN A 27 -3.01 3.53 12.33
C ASN A 27 -3.73 2.35 11.66
N TYR A 28 -3.05 1.23 11.43
CA TYR A 28 -3.62 0.09 10.72
C TYR A 28 -4.88 -0.44 11.42
N GLY A 29 -6.01 -0.44 10.71
CA GLY A 29 -7.32 -0.83 11.25
C GLY A 29 -7.98 0.20 12.19
N GLN A 30 -7.37 1.36 12.41
CA GLN A 30 -7.84 2.39 13.37
C GLN A 30 -8.32 3.66 12.67
N TRP A 31 -9.07 3.50 11.57
CA TRP A 31 -9.67 4.61 10.81
C TRP A 31 -11.05 4.97 11.36
N LEU A 32 -11.36 6.27 11.40
CA LEU A 32 -12.68 6.79 11.81
C LEU A 32 -13.60 6.92 10.61
N TYR A 33 -13.16 7.65 9.60
CA TYR A 33 -13.95 7.96 8.42
C TYR A 33 -13.03 8.36 7.25
N HIS A 34 -13.66 8.50 6.09
CA HIS A 34 -13.03 9.05 4.90
C HIS A 34 -13.85 10.22 4.35
N GLU A 35 -13.18 11.15 3.67
CA GLU A 35 -13.79 12.30 3.01
C GLU A 35 -13.24 12.43 1.58
N ASP A 36 -14.11 12.81 0.64
CA ASP A 36 -13.77 13.09 -0.75
C ASP A 36 -13.85 14.60 -1.04
N PRO A 37 -12.83 15.41 -0.64
CA PRO A 37 -12.91 16.87 -0.73
C PRO A 37 -12.98 17.40 -2.17
N ARG A 38 -12.46 16.65 -3.14
CA ARG A 38 -12.51 16.96 -4.57
C ARG A 38 -12.26 15.70 -5.40
N PRO A 39 -12.64 15.69 -6.70
CA PRO A 39 -12.35 14.57 -7.59
C PRO A 39 -10.87 14.17 -7.57
N GLY A 40 -10.60 12.88 -7.38
CA GLY A 40 -9.25 12.32 -7.35
C GLY A 40 -8.51 12.44 -6.02
N VAL A 41 -9.08 13.10 -5.00
CA VAL A 41 -8.49 13.19 -3.66
C VAL A 41 -9.39 12.52 -2.62
N LEU A 42 -8.80 11.66 -1.79
CA LEU A 42 -9.47 10.94 -0.71
C LEU A 42 -8.67 11.13 0.59
N VAL A 43 -9.33 11.52 1.67
CA VAL A 43 -8.71 11.72 2.98
C VAL A 43 -9.16 10.62 3.92
N HIS A 44 -8.23 10.02 4.66
CA HIS A 44 -8.53 9.08 5.73
C HIS A 44 -8.12 9.70 7.06
N THR A 45 -9.07 9.80 7.99
CA THR A 45 -8.81 10.30 9.35
C THR A 45 -8.76 9.13 10.31
N ALA A 46 -7.66 8.99 11.03
CA ALA A 46 -7.46 7.96 12.05
C ALA A 46 -8.08 8.37 13.39
N ARG A 47 -8.33 7.39 14.26
CA ARG A 47 -8.76 7.62 15.65
C ARG A 47 -7.78 8.47 16.46
N SER A 48 -6.51 8.45 16.08
CA SER A 48 -5.43 9.28 16.66
C SER A 48 -5.48 10.75 16.22
N GLY A 49 -6.30 11.09 15.22
CA GLY A 49 -6.32 12.40 14.57
C GLY A 49 -5.34 12.54 13.40
N ASP A 50 -4.47 11.55 13.17
CA ASP A 50 -3.61 11.51 11.98
C ASP A 50 -4.46 11.46 10.71
N GLN A 51 -4.00 12.14 9.65
CA GLN A 51 -4.66 12.15 8.36
C GLN A 51 -3.73 11.67 7.25
N VAL A 52 -4.29 10.88 6.32
CA VAL A 52 -3.60 10.44 5.11
C VAL A 52 -4.40 10.87 3.89
N TRP A 53 -3.76 11.67 3.04
CA TRP A 53 -4.33 12.23 1.83
C TRP A 53 -3.85 11.44 0.62
N THR A 54 -4.77 10.71 -0.01
CA THR A 54 -4.52 9.97 -1.23
C THR A 54 -4.86 10.87 -2.42
N VAL A 55 -3.85 11.24 -3.20
CA VAL A 55 -4.01 11.98 -4.46
C VAL A 55 -3.80 11.02 -5.61
N ARG A 56 -4.86 10.78 -6.40
CA ARG A 56 -4.82 9.88 -7.56
C ARG A 56 -4.44 10.66 -8.82
N ALA A 57 -3.44 10.15 -9.54
CA ALA A 57 -3.06 10.63 -10.85
C ALA A 57 -3.34 9.52 -11.89
N GLY A 58 -4.02 9.86 -12.98
CA GLY A 58 -4.27 8.93 -14.07
C GLY A 58 -2.99 8.68 -14.86
N THR A 59 -2.64 7.41 -15.05
CA THR A 59 -1.51 6.99 -15.90
C THR A 59 -1.99 5.98 -16.93
N GLN A 60 -1.45 6.04 -18.15
CA GLN A 60 -1.67 4.98 -19.14
C GLN A 60 -1.10 3.65 -18.61
N ARG A 61 -1.92 2.59 -18.58
CA ARG A 61 -1.50 1.29 -18.04
C ARG A 61 -0.67 0.46 -19.04
N ILE A 62 -0.81 0.74 -20.34
CA ILE A 62 -0.05 0.20 -21.48
C ILE A 62 -0.49 1.00 -22.73
N LEU A 63 0.42 1.23 -23.69
CA LEU A 63 0.09 1.66 -25.07
C LEU A 63 -0.07 0.42 -25.96
#